data_AF-A0A6S6W446-F1
#
_entry.id   AF-A0A6S6W446-F1
#
_cell.length_a   1.000
_cell.length_b   1.000
_cell.length_c   1.000
_cell.angle_alpha   90.00
_cell.angle_beta   90.00
_cell.angle_gamma   90.00
#
_symmetry.space_group_name_H-M   'P 1'
#
loop_
_entity.id
_entity.type
_entity.pdbx_description
1 polymer ?
#
loop_
_entity_poly.entity_id
_entity_poly.type
_entity_poly.pdbx_seq_one_letter_code
_entity_poly.pdbx_strand_id
1 'polypeptide(L)'
;MAVVITEGMAVVPTPPPPASKSDARLRLKSLARTISAPLSLSRLESAHLDIEANNNNRETSSTPKPHQLSKHYTSILHSPQSLISRLRLDRDRWRHLAQKQATSISNLGQSLQNQQIATATLSAENAQLQARTEIHLAAIATLTSALEIIAVKNDTLLSRIDDATRSLLRLKKSDRAKGKVQQRNLRLKALLGRYSEKGVAAKAKSDADTESALREALAAACERIEELEGRGSALLDALERERDDESEDEEMNGRVSVGEAEVAFRAMLEDEESREMREEWEGLLGE
;
A
#
# COMPACT_ATOMS: atom_id res chain seq x y z
N MET A 1 8.21 39.05 -4.34
CA MET A 1 8.63 37.80 -5.02
C MET A 1 7.59 36.74 -4.68
N ALA A 2 6.74 36.40 -5.65
CA ALA A 2 5.68 35.42 -5.47
C ALA A 2 6.23 34.01 -5.79
N VAL A 3 6.03 33.07 -4.87
CA VAL A 3 6.36 31.65 -5.07
C VAL A 3 5.09 30.97 -5.60
N VAL A 4 5.16 30.51 -6.85
CA VAL A 4 4.13 29.69 -7.48
C VAL A 4 4.40 28.24 -7.08
N ILE A 5 3.44 27.63 -6.39
CA ILE A 5 3.44 26.19 -6.09
C ILE A 5 2.64 25.53 -7.21
N THR A 6 3.31 24.72 -8.03
CA THR A 6 2.64 23.84 -9.01
C THR A 6 2.44 22.47 -8.38
N GLU A 7 1.19 22.09 -8.13
CA GLU A 7 0.78 20.72 -7.82
C GLU A 7 0.98 19.83 -9.06
N GLY A 8 1.97 18.95 -9.00
CA GLY A 8 2.11 17.84 -9.94
C GLY A 8 1.44 16.60 -9.36
N MET A 9 0.27 16.22 -9.90
CA MET A 9 -0.34 14.93 -9.65
C MET A 9 0.59 13.83 -10.17
N ALA A 10 1.23 13.08 -9.27
CA ALA A 10 2.02 11.92 -9.62
C ALA A 10 1.08 10.74 -9.96
N VAL A 11 1.04 10.38 -11.24
CA VAL A 11 0.43 9.14 -11.72
C VAL A 11 1.22 7.97 -11.16
N VAL A 12 0.57 7.15 -10.33
CA VAL A 12 1.11 5.89 -9.80
C VAL A 12 1.34 4.92 -10.97
N PRO A 13 2.58 4.50 -11.26
CA PRO A 13 2.82 3.49 -12.29
C PRO A 13 2.39 2.12 -11.76
N THR A 14 1.39 1.53 -12.41
CA THR A 14 0.94 0.16 -12.15
C THR A 14 2.06 -0.81 -12.55
N PRO A 15 2.48 -1.75 -11.68
CA PRO A 15 3.51 -2.72 -12.05
C PRO A 15 2.98 -3.69 -13.12
N PRO A 16 3.81 -4.06 -14.13
CA PRO A 16 3.42 -5.06 -15.10
C PRO A 16 3.22 -6.43 -14.43
N PRO A 17 2.29 -7.27 -14.93
CA PRO A 17 2.02 -8.57 -14.33
C PRO A 17 3.26 -9.47 -14.40
N PRO A 18 3.45 -10.36 -13.41
CA PRO A 18 4.61 -11.25 -13.37
C PRO A 18 4.62 -12.16 -14.60
N ALA A 19 5.70 -12.09 -15.37
CA ALA A 19 5.91 -12.96 -16.52
C ALA A 19 5.83 -14.42 -16.08
N SER A 20 4.86 -15.14 -16.66
CA SER A 20 4.61 -16.54 -16.39
C SER A 20 5.86 -17.38 -16.64
N LYS A 21 6.23 -18.21 -15.65
CA LYS A 21 7.33 -19.20 -15.75
C LYS A 21 7.12 -20.21 -16.89
N SER A 22 5.94 -20.26 -17.51
CA SER A 22 5.65 -21.12 -18.68
C SER A 22 6.31 -20.65 -19.97
N ASP A 23 6.47 -19.33 -20.17
CA ASP A 23 6.95 -18.78 -21.46
C ASP A 23 8.47 -18.95 -21.66
N ALA A 24 9.24 -18.85 -20.59
CA ALA A 24 10.69 -19.08 -20.64
C ALA A 24 11.03 -20.55 -20.95
N ARG A 25 10.23 -21.51 -20.46
CA ARG A 25 10.43 -22.95 -20.72
C ARG A 25 10.03 -23.36 -22.14
N LEU A 26 9.06 -22.68 -22.75
CA LEU A 26 8.67 -22.96 -24.14
C LEU A 26 9.69 -22.43 -25.15
N ARG A 27 10.32 -21.27 -24.87
CA ARG A 27 11.37 -20.72 -25.73
C ARG A 27 12.64 -21.58 -25.77
N LEU A 28 13.07 -22.14 -24.63
CA LEU A 28 14.23 -23.05 -24.57
C LEU A 28 14.00 -24.38 -25.33
N LYS A 29 12.77 -24.91 -25.34
CA LYS A 29 12.44 -26.12 -26.13
C LYS A 29 12.41 -25.87 -27.64
N SER A 30 12.12 -24.64 -28.08
CA SER A 30 12.18 -24.29 -29.52
C SER A 30 13.62 -24.18 -30.03
N LEU A 31 14.55 -23.70 -29.18
CA LEU A 31 15.96 -23.54 -29.54
C LEU A 31 16.72 -24.87 -29.55
N ALA A 32 16.33 -25.82 -28.69
CA ALA A 32 16.93 -27.16 -28.66
C ALA A 32 16.60 -28.00 -29.91
N ARG A 33 15.56 -27.65 -30.68
CA ARG A 33 15.15 -28.37 -31.89
C ARG A 33 15.89 -27.95 -33.15
N THR A 34 16.65 -26.85 -33.12
CA THR A 34 17.38 -26.32 -34.28
C THR A 34 18.86 -26.70 -34.32
N ILE A 35 19.38 -27.42 -33.32
CA ILE A 35 20.81 -27.78 -33.22
C ILE A 35 21.08 -29.25 -33.61
N SER A 36 20.05 -30.05 -33.89
CA SER A 36 20.19 -31.49 -34.22
C SER A 36 19.62 -31.86 -35.59
N ALA A 37 20.07 -31.18 -36.63
CA ALA A 37 19.90 -31.67 -38.01
C ALA A 37 21.30 -32.00 -38.57
N PRO A 38 21.66 -33.28 -38.77
CA PRO A 38 22.85 -33.64 -39.52
C PRO A 38 22.64 -33.23 -40.98
N LEU A 39 23.63 -32.53 -41.55
CA LEU A 39 23.68 -32.23 -42.98
C LEU A 39 23.80 -33.55 -43.76
N SER A 40 22.68 -34.05 -44.27
CA SER A 40 22.61 -35.16 -45.20
C SER A 40 23.32 -34.77 -46.50
N LEU A 41 24.60 -35.12 -46.61
CA LEU A 41 25.35 -35.16 -47.87
C LEU A 41 24.83 -36.36 -48.68
N SER A 42 23.66 -36.21 -49.29
CA SER A 42 23.12 -37.16 -50.24
C SER A 42 23.13 -36.53 -51.63
N ARG A 43 23.59 -37.32 -52.60
CA ARG A 43 23.43 -37.17 -54.05
C ARG A 43 24.58 -36.51 -54.81
N LEU A 44 25.62 -37.30 -55.00
CA LEU A 44 26.47 -37.26 -56.19
C LEU A 44 26.23 -38.55 -56.99
N GLU A 45 25.00 -38.69 -57.51
CA GLU A 45 24.73 -39.48 -58.72
C GLU A 45 25.04 -38.57 -59.90
N SER A 46 26.10 -38.85 -60.66
CA SER A 46 26.22 -38.50 -62.08
C SER A 46 27.52 -39.04 -62.66
N ALA A 47 27.40 -40.18 -63.32
CA ALA A 47 27.94 -40.51 -64.64
C ALA A 47 28.41 -41.97 -64.67
N HIS A 48 27.41 -42.85 -64.78
CA HIS A 48 27.54 -44.13 -65.47
C HIS A 48 28.09 -43.82 -66.88
N LEU A 49 29.30 -44.28 -67.19
CA LEU A 49 29.71 -44.45 -68.58
C LEU A 49 29.66 -45.95 -68.84
N ASP A 50 28.49 -46.38 -69.31
CA ASP A 50 28.35 -47.60 -70.08
C ASP A 50 29.27 -47.50 -71.30
N ILE A 51 30.29 -48.35 -71.33
CA ILE A 51 30.94 -48.73 -72.57
C ILE A 51 30.60 -50.21 -72.77
N GLU A 52 29.34 -50.46 -73.10
CA GLU A 52 28.95 -51.63 -73.88
C GLU A 52 28.82 -51.19 -75.34
N ALA A 53 29.78 -51.63 -76.17
CA ALA A 53 29.61 -51.70 -77.61
C ALA A 53 30.03 -53.11 -78.03
N ASN A 54 29.03 -53.99 -78.07
CA ASN A 54 29.11 -55.34 -78.59
C ASN A 54 28.80 -55.36 -80.10
N ASN A 55 29.39 -56.35 -80.78
CA ASN A 55 29.08 -56.94 -82.08
C ASN A 55 29.73 -56.43 -83.39
N ASN A 56 30.71 -57.25 -83.80
CA ASN A 56 30.73 -58.09 -85.02
C ASN A 56 31.44 -57.61 -86.30
N ASN A 57 32.54 -58.32 -86.56
CA ASN A 57 33.01 -58.91 -87.83
C ASN A 57 33.18 -58.01 -89.06
N ARG A 58 34.45 -57.77 -89.40
CA ARG A 58 35.02 -58.27 -90.67
C ARG A 58 36.55 -58.24 -90.65
N GLU A 59 37.14 -59.41 -90.86
CA GLU A 59 38.50 -59.56 -91.34
C GLU A 59 38.65 -58.79 -92.65
N THR A 60 39.55 -57.81 -92.67
CA THR A 60 40.45 -57.59 -93.80
C THR A 60 41.78 -57.15 -93.22
N SER A 61 42.77 -58.01 -93.40
CA SER A 61 44.19 -57.70 -93.29
C SER A 61 44.53 -56.47 -94.12
N SER A 62 44.56 -55.30 -93.47
CA SER A 62 45.24 -54.12 -93.96
C SER A 62 46.24 -53.73 -92.88
N THR A 63 47.52 -53.89 -93.22
CA THR A 63 48.63 -53.28 -92.49
C THR A 63 48.28 -51.84 -92.11
N PRO A 64 48.46 -51.42 -90.85
CA PRO A 64 48.08 -50.09 -90.43
C PRO A 64 49.00 -49.07 -91.08
N LYS A 65 48.44 -48.17 -91.88
CA LYS A 65 49.17 -47.01 -92.42
C LYS A 65 49.72 -46.18 -91.23
N PRO A 66 50.98 -45.73 -91.27
CA PRO A 66 51.68 -45.12 -90.12
C PRO A 66 50.98 -43.87 -89.54
N HIS A 67 50.09 -43.22 -90.29
CA HIS A 67 49.34 -42.04 -89.85
C HIS A 67 48.08 -42.32 -89.03
N GLN A 68 47.55 -43.55 -89.00
CA GLN A 68 46.39 -43.90 -88.15
C GLN A 68 46.79 -44.33 -86.73
N LEU A 69 47.95 -44.99 -86.59
CA LEU A 69 48.56 -45.30 -85.30
C LEU A 69 48.87 -44.02 -84.53
N SER A 70 49.44 -43.00 -85.19
CA SER A 70 49.74 -41.69 -84.59
C SER A 70 48.52 -41.03 -83.92
N LYS A 71 47.36 -41.02 -84.58
CA LYS A 71 46.11 -40.46 -84.02
C LYS A 71 45.58 -41.27 -82.83
N HIS A 72 45.73 -42.59 -82.89
CA HIS A 72 45.31 -43.50 -81.82
C HIS A 72 46.21 -43.38 -80.58
N TYR A 73 47.53 -43.24 -80.75
CA TYR A 73 48.46 -42.97 -79.64
C TYR A 73 48.23 -41.59 -79.02
N THR A 74 47.93 -40.56 -79.82
CA THR A 74 47.58 -39.24 -79.26
C THR A 74 46.27 -39.29 -78.47
N SER A 75 45.27 -40.05 -78.91
CA SER A 75 43.99 -40.23 -78.19
C SER A 75 44.15 -41.04 -76.89
N ILE A 76 44.91 -42.14 -76.93
CA ILE A 76 45.23 -42.98 -75.76
C ILE A 76 46.04 -42.22 -74.71
N LEU A 77 46.90 -41.27 -75.11
CA LEU A 77 47.67 -40.43 -74.19
C LEU A 77 46.89 -39.20 -73.68
N HIS A 78 45.96 -38.66 -74.47
CA HIS A 78 45.15 -37.50 -74.06
C HIS A 78 44.09 -37.84 -73.00
N SER A 79 43.49 -39.04 -73.07
CA SER A 79 42.50 -39.51 -72.09
C SER A 79 43.04 -39.52 -70.64
N PRO A 80 44.16 -40.21 -70.32
CA PRO A 80 44.74 -40.18 -68.98
C PRO A 80 45.26 -38.80 -68.58
N GLN A 81 45.76 -37.99 -69.52
CA GLN A 81 46.18 -36.62 -69.22
C GLN A 81 45.00 -35.73 -68.80
N SER A 82 43.83 -35.90 -69.45
CA SER A 82 42.60 -35.20 -69.08
C SER A 82 42.09 -35.64 -67.68
N LEU A 83 42.16 -36.94 -67.38
CA LEU A 83 41.83 -37.49 -66.07
C LEU A 83 42.76 -36.94 -64.98
N ILE A 84 44.08 -36.93 -65.22
CA ILE A 84 45.06 -36.38 -64.29
C ILE A 84 44.78 -34.90 -64.02
N SER A 85 44.45 -34.14 -65.05
CA SER A 85 44.13 -32.71 -64.93
C SER A 85 42.87 -32.49 -64.09
N ARG A 86 41.82 -33.29 -64.32
CA ARG A 86 40.59 -33.26 -63.51
C ARG A 86 40.86 -33.65 -62.05
N LEU A 87 41.61 -34.73 -61.80
CA LEU A 87 41.93 -35.16 -60.44
C LEU A 87 42.78 -34.13 -59.68
N ARG A 88 43.69 -33.43 -60.38
CA ARG A 88 44.44 -32.30 -59.79
C ARG A 88 43.50 -31.15 -59.41
N LEU A 89 42.59 -30.77 -60.30
CA LEU A 89 41.59 -29.73 -60.04
C LEU A 89 40.68 -30.12 -58.86
N ASP A 90 40.18 -31.35 -58.83
CA ASP A 90 39.34 -31.86 -57.75
C ASP A 90 40.12 -31.86 -56.43
N ARG A 91 41.35 -32.35 -56.41
CA ARG A 91 42.23 -32.30 -55.22
C ARG A 91 42.40 -30.86 -54.72
N ASP A 92 42.69 -29.92 -55.61
CA ASP A 92 42.89 -28.53 -55.22
C ASP A 92 41.58 -27.91 -54.73
N ARG A 93 40.43 -28.24 -55.34
CA ARG A 93 39.10 -27.84 -54.86
C ARG A 93 38.81 -28.37 -53.45
N TRP A 94 39.11 -29.64 -53.18
CA TRP A 94 38.97 -30.23 -51.85
C TRP A 94 39.87 -29.56 -50.82
N ARG A 95 41.12 -29.21 -51.18
CA ARG A 95 42.02 -28.45 -50.30
C ARG A 95 41.48 -27.08 -49.95
N HIS A 96 40.96 -26.32 -50.92
CA HIS A 96 40.37 -25.01 -50.67
C HIS A 96 39.12 -25.12 -49.79
N LEU A 97 38.27 -26.11 -50.02
CA LEU A 97 37.08 -26.35 -49.18
C LEU A 97 37.47 -26.73 -47.75
N ALA A 98 38.42 -27.63 -47.57
CA ALA A 98 38.93 -28.03 -46.26
C ALA A 98 39.53 -26.83 -45.50
N GLN A 99 40.31 -25.99 -46.18
CA GLN A 99 40.87 -24.78 -45.58
C GLN A 99 39.77 -23.79 -45.17
N LYS A 100 38.76 -23.56 -46.02
CA LYS A 100 37.61 -22.71 -45.69
C LYS A 100 36.85 -23.25 -44.47
N GLN A 101 36.60 -24.55 -44.42
CA GLN A 101 35.95 -25.20 -43.28
C GLN A 101 36.78 -25.07 -42.01
N ALA A 102 38.10 -25.27 -42.08
CA ALA A 102 39.00 -25.10 -40.94
C ALA A 102 38.95 -23.66 -40.39
N THR A 103 39.00 -22.65 -41.27
CA THR A 103 38.86 -21.25 -40.84
C THR A 103 37.49 -20.95 -40.23
N SER A 104 36.42 -21.51 -40.80
CA SER A 104 35.07 -21.33 -40.27
C SER A 104 34.90 -21.95 -38.89
N ILE A 105 35.45 -23.16 -38.67
CA ILE A 105 35.42 -23.83 -37.37
C ILE A 105 36.23 -23.05 -36.34
N SER A 106 37.40 -22.53 -36.72
CA SER A 106 38.23 -21.69 -35.84
C SER A 106 37.49 -20.41 -35.43
N ASN A 107 36.86 -19.71 -36.38
CA ASN A 107 36.08 -18.51 -36.09
C ASN A 107 34.87 -18.80 -35.20
N LEU A 108 34.14 -19.90 -35.45
CA LEU A 108 33.02 -20.32 -34.61
C LEU A 108 33.48 -20.70 -33.20
N GLY A 109 34.62 -21.38 -33.06
CA GLY A 109 35.22 -21.70 -31.77
C GLY A 109 35.55 -20.45 -30.97
N GLN A 110 36.17 -19.44 -31.60
CA GLN A 110 36.47 -18.17 -30.96
C GLN A 110 35.18 -17.41 -30.57
N SER A 111 34.18 -17.40 -31.45
CA SER A 111 32.87 -16.78 -31.15
C SER A 111 32.19 -17.46 -29.96
N LEU A 112 32.23 -18.79 -29.88
CA LEU A 112 31.63 -19.56 -28.78
C LEU A 112 32.36 -19.28 -27.47
N GLN A 113 33.69 -19.20 -27.49
CA GLN A 113 34.47 -18.83 -26.31
C GLN A 113 34.13 -17.40 -25.82
N ASN A 114 34.01 -16.44 -26.73
CA ASN A 114 33.61 -15.07 -26.38
C ASN A 114 32.20 -15.05 -25.76
N GLN A 115 31.26 -15.82 -26.30
CA GLN A 115 29.92 -15.95 -25.74
C GLN A 115 29.94 -16.60 -24.35
N GLN A 116 30.76 -17.63 -24.13
CA GLN A 116 30.91 -18.25 -22.81
C GLN A 116 31.41 -17.24 -21.78
N ILE A 117 32.43 -16.45 -22.13
CA ILE A 117 32.93 -15.38 -21.25
C ILE A 117 31.80 -14.37 -20.95
N ALA A 118 31.09 -13.89 -21.96
CA ALA A 118 29.99 -12.95 -21.78
C ALA A 118 28.85 -13.50 -20.92
N THR A 119 28.52 -14.80 -21.05
CA THR A 119 27.51 -15.43 -20.20
C THR A 119 27.98 -15.55 -18.76
N ALA A 120 29.26 -15.84 -18.53
CA ALA A 120 29.82 -15.92 -17.18
C ALA A 120 29.84 -14.54 -16.50
N THR A 121 30.21 -13.48 -17.22
CA THR A 121 30.20 -12.11 -16.67
C THR A 121 28.79 -11.66 -16.33
N LEU A 122 27.82 -11.84 -17.24
CA LEU A 122 26.42 -11.49 -16.99
C LEU A 122 25.82 -12.31 -15.85
N SER A 123 26.19 -13.59 -15.71
CA SER A 123 25.75 -14.41 -14.58
C SER A 123 26.29 -13.90 -13.25
N ALA A 124 27.55 -13.45 -13.21
CA ALA A 124 28.16 -12.89 -12.00
C ALA A 124 27.51 -11.55 -11.61
N GLU A 125 27.27 -10.67 -12.59
CA GLU A 125 26.55 -9.41 -12.38
C GLU A 125 25.13 -9.63 -11.88
N ASN A 126 24.41 -10.62 -12.44
CA ASN A 126 23.06 -10.95 -12.01
C ASN A 126 23.03 -11.46 -10.56
N ALA A 127 23.98 -12.32 -10.17
CA ALA A 127 24.12 -12.76 -8.79
C ALA A 127 24.41 -11.58 -7.83
N GLN A 128 25.24 -10.62 -8.26
CA GLN A 128 25.50 -9.41 -7.47
C GLN A 128 24.25 -8.53 -7.33
N LEU A 129 23.48 -8.36 -8.41
CA LEU A 129 22.22 -7.63 -8.37
C LEU A 129 21.21 -8.30 -7.43
N GLN A 130 21.08 -9.62 -7.48
CA GLN A 130 20.23 -10.38 -6.56
C GLN A 130 20.61 -10.14 -5.10
N ALA A 131 21.90 -10.26 -4.75
CA ALA A 131 22.37 -9.98 -3.40
C ALA A 131 22.06 -8.55 -2.94
N ARG A 132 22.20 -7.55 -3.82
CA ARG A 132 21.82 -6.16 -3.51
C ARG A 132 20.32 -6.01 -3.29
N THR A 133 19.50 -6.67 -4.11
CA THR A 133 18.04 -6.61 -3.93
C THR A 133 17.60 -7.22 -2.61
N GLU A 134 18.22 -8.33 -2.17
CA GLU A 134 17.94 -8.93 -0.87
C GLU A 134 18.27 -7.98 0.28
N ILE A 135 19.41 -7.29 0.21
CA ILE A 135 19.80 -6.25 1.19
C ILE A 135 18.76 -5.12 1.23
N HIS A 136 18.35 -4.62 0.06
CA HIS A 136 17.35 -3.55 -0.01
C HIS A 136 15.98 -4.01 0.52
N LEU A 137 15.55 -5.24 0.23
CA LEU A 137 14.30 -5.79 0.75
C LEU A 137 14.33 -5.92 2.28
N ALA A 138 15.47 -6.36 2.85
CA ALA A 138 15.65 -6.41 4.29
C ALA A 138 15.57 -5.01 4.92
N ALA A 139 16.20 -4.00 4.29
CA ALA A 139 16.14 -2.61 4.75
C ALA A 139 14.72 -2.01 4.64
N ILE A 140 13.97 -2.34 3.60
CA ILE A 140 12.56 -1.93 3.48
C ILE A 140 11.75 -2.53 4.62
N ALA A 141 11.89 -3.83 4.90
CA ALA A 141 11.18 -4.49 5.98
C ALA A 141 11.45 -3.86 7.35
N THR A 142 12.71 -3.51 7.64
CA THR A 142 13.06 -2.84 8.91
C THR A 142 12.49 -1.43 9.00
N LEU A 143 12.51 -0.66 7.92
CA LEU A 143 11.91 0.68 7.87
C LEU A 143 10.39 0.64 8.00
N THR A 144 9.71 -0.31 7.35
CA THR A 144 8.26 -0.50 7.47
C THR A 144 7.87 -0.82 8.92
N SER A 145 8.58 -1.75 9.56
CA SER A 145 8.34 -2.07 10.98
C SER A 145 8.57 -0.86 11.90
N ALA A 146 9.61 -0.05 11.64
CA ALA A 146 9.85 1.18 12.40
C ALA A 146 8.71 2.20 12.22
N LEU A 147 8.17 2.35 11.01
CA LEU A 147 7.05 3.22 10.73
C LEU A 147 5.76 2.76 11.44
N GLU A 148 5.48 1.46 11.46
CA GLU A 148 4.35 0.89 12.20
C GLU A 148 4.46 1.19 13.70
N ILE A 149 5.66 1.03 14.29
CA ILE A 149 5.90 1.36 15.70
C ILE A 149 5.66 2.85 15.97
N ILE A 150 6.09 3.73 15.05
CA ILE A 150 5.87 5.18 15.18
C ILE A 150 4.37 5.51 15.06
N ALA A 151 3.65 4.88 14.15
CA ALA A 151 2.21 5.05 13.99
C ALA A 151 1.46 4.70 15.28
N VAL A 152 1.72 3.53 15.86
CA VAL A 152 1.12 3.09 17.14
C VAL A 152 1.43 4.08 18.28
N LYS A 153 2.67 4.59 18.34
CA LYS A 153 3.04 5.62 19.33
C LYS A 153 2.28 6.92 19.12
N ASN A 154 2.07 7.33 17.87
CA ASN A 154 1.31 8.53 17.54
C ASN A 154 -0.15 8.39 17.99
N ASP A 155 -0.80 7.26 17.69
CA ASP A 155 -2.17 6.99 18.11
C ASP A 155 -2.30 6.99 19.64
N THR A 156 -1.32 6.41 20.33
CA THR A 156 -1.25 6.45 21.81
C THR A 156 -1.12 7.88 22.34
N LEU A 157 -0.31 8.73 21.69
CA LEU A 157 -0.16 10.14 22.08
C LEU A 157 -1.42 10.94 21.81
N LEU A 158 -2.11 10.70 20.70
CA LEU A 158 -3.39 11.33 20.38
C LEU A 158 -4.44 10.97 21.44
N SER A 159 -4.58 9.70 21.80
CA SER A 159 -5.47 9.26 22.89
C SER A 159 -5.16 9.97 24.21
N ARG A 160 -3.87 10.12 24.56
CA ARG A 160 -3.46 10.84 25.79
C ARG A 160 -3.78 12.33 25.73
N ILE A 161 -3.67 12.96 24.56
CA ILE A 161 -4.05 14.36 24.36
C ILE A 161 -5.56 14.52 24.57
N ASP A 162 -6.37 13.61 24.06
CA ASP A 162 -7.82 13.64 24.22
C ASP A 162 -8.23 13.42 25.69
N ASP A 163 -7.59 12.49 26.39
CA ASP A 163 -7.78 12.27 27.83
C ASP A 163 -7.42 13.52 28.66
N ALA A 164 -6.28 14.15 28.35
CA ALA A 164 -5.82 15.37 29.00
C ALA A 164 -6.79 16.53 28.73
N THR A 165 -7.28 16.66 27.50
CA THR A 165 -8.25 17.68 27.09
C THR A 165 -9.56 17.51 27.86
N ARG A 166 -10.08 16.28 27.96
CA ARG A 166 -11.27 15.96 28.77
C ARG A 166 -11.06 16.29 30.25
N SER A 167 -9.91 15.92 30.81
CA SER A 167 -9.56 16.21 32.21
C SER A 167 -9.48 17.71 32.50
N LEU A 168 -8.91 18.48 31.56
CA LEU A 168 -8.82 19.94 31.66
C LEU A 168 -10.22 20.58 31.61
N LEU A 169 -11.11 20.10 30.75
CA LEU A 169 -12.50 20.57 30.71
C LEU A 169 -13.23 20.29 32.04
N ARG A 170 -13.06 19.09 32.63
CA ARG A 170 -13.62 18.76 33.95
C ARG A 170 -13.07 19.67 35.05
N LEU A 171 -11.77 19.94 35.05
CA LEU A 171 -11.14 20.86 36.01
C LEU A 171 -11.69 22.28 35.86
N LYS A 172 -11.82 22.79 34.62
CA LYS A 172 -12.46 24.09 34.35
C LYS A 172 -13.92 24.15 34.82
N LYS A 173 -14.71 23.07 34.65
CA LYS A 173 -16.07 22.97 35.20
C LYS A 173 -16.04 23.06 36.73
N SER A 174 -15.16 22.29 37.38
CA SER A 174 -14.97 22.30 38.85
C SER A 174 -14.55 23.68 39.38
N ASP A 175 -13.59 24.36 38.74
CA ASP A 175 -13.12 25.67 39.20
C ASP A 175 -14.20 26.75 39.08
N ARG A 176 -15.04 26.69 38.04
CA ARG A 176 -16.24 27.54 37.94
C ARG A 176 -17.21 27.28 39.09
N ALA A 177 -17.43 26.02 39.46
CA ALA A 177 -18.30 25.66 40.59
C ALA A 177 -17.73 26.19 41.92
N LYS A 178 -16.43 26.03 42.17
CA LYS A 178 -15.75 26.60 43.34
C LYS A 178 -15.89 28.13 43.40
N GLY A 179 -15.75 28.81 42.26
CA GLY A 179 -15.97 30.26 42.18
C GLY A 179 -17.40 30.68 42.55
N LYS A 180 -18.41 29.94 42.08
CA LYS A 180 -19.82 30.17 42.46
C LYS A 180 -20.04 29.98 43.96
N VAL A 181 -19.46 28.92 44.55
CA VAL A 181 -19.56 28.66 46.00
C VAL A 181 -18.92 29.78 46.81
N GLN A 182 -17.73 30.27 46.40
CA GLN A 182 -17.09 31.41 47.06
C GLN A 182 -17.96 32.67 46.98
N GLN A 183 -18.58 32.95 45.83
CA GLN A 183 -19.48 34.09 45.67
C GLN A 183 -20.72 33.97 46.58
N ARG A 184 -21.33 32.78 46.68
CA ARG A 184 -22.44 32.52 47.62
C ARG A 184 -22.01 32.75 49.07
N ASN A 185 -20.84 32.24 49.47
CA ASN A 185 -20.30 32.41 50.82
C ASN A 185 -20.05 33.89 51.16
N LEU A 186 -19.49 34.66 50.23
CA LEU A 186 -19.30 36.11 50.40
C LEU A 186 -20.64 36.86 50.53
N ARG A 187 -21.65 36.51 49.72
CA ARG A 187 -22.99 37.08 49.84
C ARG A 187 -23.63 36.77 51.20
N LEU A 188 -23.57 35.52 51.65
CA LEU A 188 -24.08 35.12 52.97
C LEU A 188 -23.37 35.84 54.11
N LYS A 189 -22.04 35.96 54.06
CA LYS A 189 -21.26 36.74 55.04
C LYS A 189 -21.70 38.21 55.08
N ALA A 190 -21.90 38.84 53.91
CA ALA A 190 -22.37 40.22 53.84
C ALA A 190 -23.81 40.38 54.39
N LEU A 191 -24.69 39.42 54.09
CA LEU A 191 -26.06 39.39 54.59
C LEU A 191 -26.09 39.24 56.12
N LEU A 192 -25.35 38.26 56.67
CA LEU A 192 -25.20 38.05 58.11
C LEU A 192 -24.62 39.29 58.81
N GLY A 193 -23.62 39.96 58.20
CA GLY A 193 -23.09 41.23 58.72
C GLY A 193 -24.18 42.30 58.86
N ARG A 194 -25.00 42.49 57.82
CA ARG A 194 -26.14 43.43 57.86
C ARG A 194 -27.16 43.10 58.94
N TYR A 195 -27.50 41.82 59.10
CA TYR A 195 -28.44 41.39 60.15
C TYR A 195 -27.84 41.46 61.55
N SER A 196 -26.56 41.18 61.71
CA SER A 196 -25.85 41.35 62.99
C SER A 196 -25.77 42.82 63.41
N GLU A 197 -25.63 43.75 62.46
CA GLU A 197 -25.64 45.19 62.73
C GLU A 197 -27.06 45.72 63.02
N LYS A 198 -28.09 45.22 62.31
CA LYS A 198 -29.50 45.60 62.54
C LYS A 198 -30.12 44.96 63.79
N GLY A 199 -29.70 43.76 64.17
CA GLY A 199 -30.17 43.03 65.36
C GLY A 199 -29.75 43.68 66.69
N VAL A 200 -28.75 44.57 66.67
CA VAL A 200 -28.39 45.40 67.83
C VAL A 200 -29.32 46.62 67.97
N ALA A 201 -30.04 47.01 66.91
CA ALA A 201 -30.92 48.19 66.89
C ALA A 201 -32.43 47.88 66.94
N ALA A 202 -32.89 46.71 66.48
CA ALA A 202 -34.32 46.38 66.36
C ALA A 202 -34.90 45.71 67.62
N LYS A 203 -34.90 46.44 68.73
CA LYS A 203 -35.58 46.07 69.98
C LYS A 203 -37.05 46.50 69.94
N ALA A 204 -37.93 45.90 69.11
CA ALA A 204 -39.38 46.14 69.24
C ALA A 204 -40.30 45.15 68.47
N LYS A 205 -40.28 43.87 68.84
CA LYS A 205 -41.46 42.98 69.02
C LYS A 205 -42.55 42.75 67.92
N SER A 206 -42.64 43.47 66.81
CA SER A 206 -43.54 43.08 65.69
C SER A 206 -42.79 42.39 64.54
N ASP A 207 -41.50 42.66 64.40
CA ASP A 207 -40.67 42.13 63.31
C ASP A 207 -40.23 40.68 63.53
N ALA A 208 -40.38 40.12 64.73
CA ALA A 208 -39.92 38.76 65.03
C ALA A 208 -40.77 37.69 64.32
N ASP A 209 -42.06 37.96 64.13
CA ASP A 209 -43.00 37.04 63.47
C ASP A 209 -42.93 37.16 61.93
N THR A 210 -42.61 38.34 61.40
CA THR A 210 -42.34 38.51 59.96
C THR A 210 -40.94 38.02 59.59
N GLU A 211 -39.94 38.19 60.47
CA GLU A 211 -38.59 37.69 60.24
C GLU A 211 -38.49 36.16 60.39
N SER A 212 -39.32 35.54 61.25
CA SER A 212 -39.45 34.08 61.29
C SER A 212 -40.12 33.55 60.02
N ALA A 213 -41.21 34.17 59.56
CA ALA A 213 -41.88 33.82 58.30
C ALA A 213 -40.98 34.01 57.08
N LEU A 214 -40.18 35.09 57.03
CA LEU A 214 -39.20 35.31 55.96
C LEU A 214 -38.03 34.34 56.02
N ARG A 215 -37.62 33.88 57.21
CA ARG A 215 -36.58 32.83 57.35
C ARG A 215 -37.11 31.46 56.93
N GLU A 216 -38.37 31.15 57.24
CA GLU A 216 -39.04 29.93 56.82
C GLU A 216 -39.27 29.94 55.30
N ALA A 217 -39.75 31.05 54.73
CA ALA A 217 -39.85 31.24 53.29
C ALA A 217 -38.47 31.15 52.60
N LEU A 218 -37.40 31.67 53.23
CA LEU A 218 -36.04 31.54 52.71
C LEU A 218 -35.51 30.10 52.82
N ALA A 219 -35.88 29.35 53.84
CA ALA A 219 -35.55 27.93 53.95
C ALA A 219 -36.28 27.11 52.87
N ALA A 220 -37.59 27.35 52.70
CA ALA A 220 -38.40 26.74 51.63
C ALA A 220 -37.86 27.09 50.23
N ALA A 221 -37.43 28.34 50.02
CA ALA A 221 -36.78 28.77 48.78
C ALA A 221 -35.44 28.07 48.56
N CYS A 222 -34.64 27.86 49.61
CA CYS A 222 -33.38 27.12 49.51
C CYS A 222 -33.62 25.65 49.13
N GLU A 223 -34.56 24.97 49.79
CA GLU A 223 -34.94 23.59 49.48
C GLU A 223 -35.42 23.46 48.02
N ARG A 224 -36.22 24.42 47.56
CA ARG A 224 -36.71 24.44 46.16
C ARG A 224 -35.58 24.70 45.15
N ILE A 225 -34.63 25.58 45.48
CA ILE A 225 -33.44 25.80 44.64
C ILE A 225 -32.60 24.53 44.55
N GLU A 226 -32.39 23.82 45.67
CA GLU A 226 -31.67 22.55 45.68
C GLU A 226 -32.37 21.48 44.83
N GLU A 227 -33.70 21.42 44.90
CA GLU A 227 -34.49 20.50 44.09
C GLU A 227 -34.42 20.85 42.58
N LEU A 228 -34.48 22.14 42.22
CA LEU A 228 -34.33 22.63 40.84
C LEU A 228 -32.92 22.38 40.29
N GLU A 229 -31.90 22.61 41.12
CA GLU A 229 -30.51 22.29 40.78
C GLU A 229 -30.32 20.78 40.60
N GLY A 230 -30.98 19.95 41.41
CA GLY A 230 -30.97 18.49 41.28
C GLY A 230 -31.61 18.00 39.98
N ARG A 231 -32.83 18.45 39.66
CA ARG A 231 -33.51 18.06 38.41
C ARG A 231 -32.83 18.64 37.17
N GLY A 232 -32.33 19.86 37.25
CA GLY A 232 -31.53 20.47 36.18
C GLY A 232 -30.20 19.75 35.95
N SER A 233 -29.55 19.29 37.02
CA SER A 233 -28.35 18.46 36.91
C SER A 233 -28.68 17.12 36.24
N ALA A 234 -29.78 16.46 36.61
CA ALA A 234 -30.21 15.21 35.99
C ALA A 234 -30.50 15.35 34.48
N LEU A 235 -31.09 16.47 34.05
CA LEU A 235 -31.30 16.78 32.63
C LEU A 235 -29.98 17.00 31.88
N LEU A 236 -29.04 17.77 32.45
CA LEU A 236 -27.72 17.97 31.85
C LEU A 236 -26.93 16.66 31.76
N ASP A 237 -27.06 15.81 32.77
CA ASP A 237 -26.49 14.48 32.84
C ASP A 237 -27.08 13.54 31.78
N ALA A 238 -28.38 13.63 31.50
CA ALA A 238 -29.04 12.87 30.44
C ALA A 238 -28.56 13.34 29.05
N LEU A 239 -28.42 14.65 28.85
CA LEU A 239 -27.92 15.24 27.60
C LEU A 239 -26.43 14.95 27.33
N GLU A 240 -25.59 14.88 28.37
CA GLU A 240 -24.18 14.51 28.22
C GLU A 240 -24.04 13.03 27.84
N ARG A 241 -24.95 12.16 28.31
CA ARG A 241 -24.98 10.73 27.94
C ARG A 241 -25.54 10.47 26.54
N GLU A 242 -26.59 11.19 26.11
CA GLU A 242 -27.10 11.11 24.73
C GLU A 242 -26.03 11.46 23.69
N ARG A 243 -25.08 12.33 24.05
CA ARG A 243 -23.94 12.69 23.20
C ARG A 243 -22.82 11.64 23.18
N ASP A 244 -22.71 10.82 24.22
CA ASP A 244 -21.67 9.79 24.37
C ASP A 244 -22.15 8.41 23.87
N ASP A 245 -23.47 8.14 23.82
CA ASP A 245 -24.09 6.85 23.45
C ASP A 245 -24.47 6.73 21.94
N GLU A 246 -23.81 7.48 21.02
CA GLU A 246 -23.93 7.25 19.55
C GLU A 246 -23.24 5.95 19.08
N SER A 247 -22.65 5.16 19.98
CA SER A 247 -22.11 3.84 19.70
C SER A 247 -22.98 2.73 20.31
N GLU A 248 -23.64 2.01 19.41
CA GLU A 248 -24.30 0.70 19.51
C GLU A 248 -24.39 -0.02 20.87
N ASP A 249 -25.63 -0.47 21.11
CA ASP A 249 -26.11 -1.60 21.90
C ASP A 249 -26.78 -1.38 23.28
N GLU A 250 -28.04 -1.77 23.23
CA GLU A 250 -29.07 -2.01 24.23
C GLU A 250 -28.56 -2.63 25.54
N GLU A 251 -28.82 -1.95 26.65
CA GLU A 251 -29.52 -2.50 27.83
C GLU A 251 -29.59 -1.42 28.91
N MET A 252 -30.71 -0.70 28.96
CA MET A 252 -30.98 0.26 30.05
C MET A 252 -32.38 0.05 30.63
N ASN A 253 -32.52 -1.05 31.35
CA ASN A 253 -33.59 -1.20 32.32
C ASN A 253 -33.26 -0.31 33.53
N GLY A 254 -33.70 0.96 33.51
CA GLY A 254 -33.67 1.86 34.66
C GLY A 254 -33.02 3.23 34.47
N ARG A 255 -32.60 3.64 33.26
CA ARG A 255 -32.11 5.00 33.03
C ARG A 255 -33.25 5.95 32.65
N VAL A 256 -33.32 7.07 33.38
CA VAL A 256 -34.20 8.19 33.08
C VAL A 256 -33.82 8.75 31.71
N SER A 257 -34.75 8.68 30.75
CA SER A 257 -34.50 9.18 29.40
C SER A 257 -34.41 10.71 29.39
N VAL A 258 -33.74 11.29 28.38
CA VAL A 258 -33.65 12.75 28.21
C VAL A 258 -35.06 13.39 28.22
N GLY A 259 -36.02 12.73 27.56
CA GLY A 259 -37.42 13.17 27.56
C GLY A 259 -38.07 13.13 28.95
N GLU A 260 -37.84 12.09 29.74
CA GLU A 260 -38.36 12.00 31.11
C GLU A 260 -37.74 13.07 32.03
N ALA A 261 -36.43 13.31 31.91
CA ALA A 261 -35.74 14.34 32.68
C ALA A 261 -36.22 15.76 32.29
N GLU A 262 -36.47 16.00 31.01
CA GLU A 262 -36.99 17.28 30.51
C GLU A 262 -38.43 17.52 31.00
N VAL A 263 -39.30 16.50 30.93
CA VAL A 263 -40.67 16.57 31.44
C VAL A 263 -40.68 16.81 32.94
N ALA A 264 -39.83 16.12 33.71
CA ALA A 264 -39.71 16.31 35.16
C ALA A 264 -39.18 17.71 35.54
N PHE A 265 -38.30 18.29 34.73
CA PHE A 265 -37.79 19.65 34.94
C PHE A 265 -38.83 20.71 34.56
N ARG A 266 -39.57 20.54 33.45
CA ARG A 266 -40.66 21.45 33.07
C ARG A 266 -41.84 21.40 34.02
N ALA A 267 -42.29 20.21 34.41
CA ALA A 267 -43.40 20.05 35.36
C ALA A 267 -43.14 20.77 36.69
N MET A 268 -41.86 20.90 37.08
CA MET A 268 -41.44 21.65 38.26
C MET A 268 -41.48 23.17 38.08
N LEU A 269 -41.25 23.66 36.86
CA LEU A 269 -41.31 25.08 36.53
C LEU A 269 -42.74 25.56 36.31
N GLU A 270 -43.61 24.67 35.83
CA GLU A 270 -45.04 24.88 35.58
C GLU A 270 -45.91 24.47 36.77
N ASP A 271 -45.29 24.14 37.91
CA ASP A 271 -45.95 23.68 39.11
C ASP A 271 -46.82 24.79 39.72
N GLU A 272 -48.13 24.56 39.78
CA GLU A 272 -49.12 25.55 40.21
C GLU A 272 -48.88 25.99 41.66
N GLU A 273 -48.44 25.07 42.52
CA GLU A 273 -48.04 25.34 43.91
C GLU A 273 -46.85 26.30 43.99
N SER A 274 -45.95 26.25 43.01
CA SER A 274 -44.82 27.18 42.93
C SER A 274 -45.21 28.57 42.43
N ARG A 275 -46.30 28.66 41.64
CA ARG A 275 -46.89 29.93 41.22
C ARG A 275 -47.59 30.59 42.41
N GLU A 276 -48.35 29.81 43.18
CA GLU A 276 -49.03 30.27 44.39
C GLU A 276 -48.04 30.71 45.48
N MET A 277 -46.99 29.93 45.76
CA MET A 277 -45.94 30.36 46.70
C MET A 277 -45.23 31.63 46.23
N ARG A 278 -45.04 31.82 44.93
CA ARG A 278 -44.43 33.03 44.38
C ARG A 278 -45.35 34.25 44.55
N GLU A 279 -46.65 34.08 44.33
CA GLU A 279 -47.67 35.12 44.57
C GLU A 279 -47.78 35.46 46.06
N GLU A 280 -47.70 34.47 46.95
CA GLU A 280 -47.69 34.67 48.40
C GLU A 280 -46.42 35.40 48.88
N TRP A 281 -45.25 35.04 48.34
CA TRP A 281 -44.00 35.75 48.63
C TRP A 281 -43.99 37.16 48.06
N GLU A 282 -44.57 37.38 46.88
CA GLU A 282 -44.73 38.70 46.29
C GLU A 282 -45.67 39.57 47.13
N GLY A 283 -46.70 38.97 47.75
CA GLY A 283 -47.54 39.61 48.76
C GLY A 283 -46.80 39.95 50.05
N LEU A 284 -45.93 39.07 50.54
CA LEU A 284 -45.10 39.30 51.75
C LEU A 284 -43.98 40.35 51.53
N LEU A 285 -43.51 40.51 50.28
CA LEU A 285 -42.54 41.53 49.88
C LEU A 285 -43.21 42.84 49.44
N GLY A 286 -44.54 42.83 49.31
CA GLY A 286 -45.38 43.89 48.76
C GLY A 286 -46.19 44.63 49.80
N GLU A 287 -45.54 45.12 50.87
CA GLU A 287 -45.92 46.32 51.66
C GLU A 287 -44.66 47.08 52.10
#